data_AF-A0A452SWI8-F1
#
_entry.id   AF-A0A452SWI8-F1
#
_cell.length_a   1.000
_cell.length_b   1.000
_cell.length_c   1.000
_cell.angle_alpha   90.00
_cell.angle_beta   90.00
_cell.angle_gamma   90.00
#
_symmetry.space_group_name_H-M   'P 1'
#
loop_
_entity.id
_entity.type
_entity.pdbx_description
1 polymer ?
#
loop_
_entity_poly.entity_id
_entity_poly.type
_entity_poly.pdbx_seq_one_letter_code
_entity_poly.pdbx_strand_id
1 'polypeptide(L)'
;MIGIFHVFMWYFLLILYMGQIKGVFGTYEPITYKTGCSLWGVIFIVAGVSMIRAARHPTQGVITFALIMNIFCIIVAVIASILTTIELSSFNSVSYRNYGQAKLGREVSRILLISYPLEFSIALAYSIFGCVGLVSVYLF
;
A
#
# COMPACT_ATOMS: atom_id res chain seq x y z
N MET A 1 0.25 -2.02 -11.66
CA MET A 1 1.71 -1.78 -11.56
C MET A 1 2.11 -1.23 -10.19
N ILE A 2 1.32 -0.33 -9.59
CA ILE A 2 1.63 0.29 -8.28
C ILE A 2 1.65 -0.73 -7.11
N GLY A 3 0.75 -1.72 -7.09
CA GLY A 3 0.82 -2.78 -6.07
C GLY A 3 2.15 -3.56 -6.05
N ILE A 4 2.72 -3.85 -7.23
CA ILE A 4 4.03 -4.52 -7.35
C ILE A 4 5.14 -3.63 -6.77
N PHE A 5 5.08 -2.33 -7.05
CA PHE A 5 6.00 -1.36 -6.47
C PHE A 5 5.96 -1.36 -4.94
N HIS A 6 4.78 -1.41 -4.31
CA HIS A 6 4.64 -1.46 -2.86
C HIS A 6 5.26 -2.73 -2.25
N VAL A 7 5.07 -3.89 -2.90
CA VAL A 7 5.67 -5.16 -2.46
C VAL A 7 7.20 -5.12 -2.57
N PHE A 8 7.75 -4.55 -3.65
CA PHE A 8 9.20 -4.37 -3.78
C PHE A 8 9.76 -3.41 -2.73
N MET A 9 9.06 -2.31 -2.45
CA MET A 9 9.47 -1.37 -1.40
C MET A 9 9.43 -2.01 -0.01
N TRP A 10 8.43 -2.84 0.29
CA TRP A 10 8.41 -3.64 1.51
C TRP A 10 9.61 -4.60 1.58
N TYR A 11 9.91 -5.30 0.49
CA TYR A 11 11.06 -6.21 0.44
C TYR A 11 12.40 -5.47 0.64
N PHE A 12 12.53 -4.28 0.07
CA PHE A 12 13.71 -3.43 0.27
C PHE A 12 13.84 -2.97 1.73
N LEU A 13 12.74 -2.54 2.36
CA LEU A 13 12.70 -2.23 3.79
C LEU A 13 13.08 -3.45 4.64
N LEU A 14 12.59 -4.64 4.29
CA LEU A 14 12.92 -5.89 4.98
C LEU A 14 14.43 -6.16 4.96
N ILE A 15 15.07 -6.05 3.79
CA ILE A 15 16.53 -6.20 3.68
C ILE A 15 17.27 -5.16 4.53
N LEU A 16 16.82 -3.90 4.49
CA LEU A 16 17.43 -2.83 5.28
C LEU A 16 17.37 -3.09 6.78
N TYR A 17 16.25 -3.65 7.28
CA TYR A 17 16.05 -3.89 8.72
C TYR A 17 16.61 -5.22 9.21
N MET A 18 16.61 -6.28 8.39
CA MET A 18 17.31 -7.52 8.72
C MET A 18 18.83 -7.33 8.80
N GLY A 19 19.38 -6.40 8.03
CA GLY A 19 20.81 -6.06 8.03
C GLY A 19 21.26 -5.18 9.21
N GLN A 20 20.41 -4.89 10.19
CA GLN A 20 20.77 -4.05 11.34
C GLN A 20 21.56 -4.82 12.40
N ILE A 21 22.58 -4.16 12.95
CA ILE A 21 23.40 -4.70 14.04
C ILE A 21 22.95 -4.03 15.34
N LYS A 22 22.77 -4.82 16.41
CA LYS A 22 22.39 -4.30 17.73
C LYS A 22 23.45 -3.32 18.24
N GLY A 23 23.12 -2.04 18.26
CA GLY A 23 23.95 -0.97 18.80
C GLY A 23 23.52 -0.55 20.22
N VAL A 24 24.28 0.37 20.83
CA VAL A 24 24.03 0.86 22.22
C VAL A 24 22.66 1.55 22.36
N PHE A 25 22.18 2.21 21.32
CA PHE A 25 20.84 2.83 21.27
C PHE A 25 19.77 1.92 20.63
N GLY A 26 20.05 0.63 20.49
CA GLY A 26 19.12 -0.34 19.90
C GLY A 26 19.05 -0.34 18.36
N THR A 27 18.08 -1.09 17.85
CA THR A 27 17.73 -1.22 16.43
C THR A 27 16.57 -0.29 16.07
N TYR A 28 16.47 0.11 14.80
CA TYR A 28 15.37 0.96 14.34
C TYR A 28 14.26 0.07 13.80
N GLU A 29 13.13 0.04 14.50
CA GLU A 29 11.96 -0.76 14.12
C GLU A 29 10.81 0.14 13.66
N PRO A 30 10.72 0.47 12.36
CA PRO A 30 9.64 1.28 11.85
C PRO A 30 8.31 0.54 11.90
N ILE A 31 7.24 1.30 12.10
CA ILE A 31 5.87 0.79 12.18
C ILE A 31 5.48 0.13 10.86
N THR A 32 5.88 0.71 9.73
CA THR A 32 5.63 0.20 8.37
C THR A 32 6.22 -1.19 8.17
N TYR A 33 7.42 -1.44 8.72
CA TYR A 33 8.04 -2.76 8.71
C TYR A 33 7.32 -3.73 9.65
N LYS A 34 7.08 -3.32 10.90
CA LYS A 34 6.47 -4.18 11.93
C LYS A 34 5.04 -4.61 11.61
N THR A 35 4.26 -3.71 11.00
CA THR A 35 2.88 -3.97 10.59
C THR A 35 2.79 -4.62 9.21
N GLY A 36 3.90 -4.71 8.47
CA GLY A 36 3.93 -5.20 7.10
C GLY A 36 3.06 -4.37 6.15
N CYS A 37 2.86 -3.08 6.46
CA CYS A 37 1.85 -2.27 5.80
C CYS A 37 2.08 -2.15 4.28
N SER A 38 3.34 -2.06 3.83
CA SER A 38 3.66 -2.05 2.40
C SER A 38 3.53 -3.44 1.73
N LEU A 39 3.55 -4.55 2.47
CA LEU A 39 3.21 -5.89 1.95
C LEU A 39 1.74 -5.97 1.52
N TRP A 40 0.88 -5.14 2.11
CA TRP A 40 -0.54 -5.09 1.74
C TRP A 40 -0.76 -4.65 0.28
N GLY A 41 0.31 -4.21 -0.41
CA GLY A 41 0.34 -4.05 -1.87
C GLY A 41 -0.10 -5.27 -2.67
N VAL A 42 -0.07 -6.48 -2.10
CA VAL A 42 -0.66 -7.68 -2.72
C VAL A 42 -2.17 -7.50 -2.97
N ILE A 43 -2.89 -6.84 -2.05
CA ILE A 43 -4.32 -6.56 -2.18
C ILE A 43 -4.56 -5.65 -3.40
N PHE A 44 -3.70 -4.65 -3.60
CA PHE A 44 -3.74 -3.77 -4.77
C PHE A 44 -3.49 -4.53 -6.08
N ILE A 45 -2.61 -5.53 -6.09
CA ILE A 45 -2.39 -6.39 -7.26
C ILE A 45 -3.65 -7.19 -7.58
N VAL A 46 -4.26 -7.83 -6.59
CA VAL A 46 -5.49 -8.63 -6.78
C VAL A 46 -6.65 -7.75 -7.27
N ALA A 47 -6.81 -6.55 -6.70
CA ALA A 47 -7.79 -5.58 -7.19
C ALA A 47 -7.50 -5.17 -8.64
N GLY A 48 -6.24 -4.90 -8.99
CA GLY A 48 -5.81 -4.62 -10.36
C GLY A 48 -6.17 -5.71 -11.37
N VAL A 49 -5.90 -6.98 -11.03
CA VAL A 49 -6.25 -8.13 -11.88
C VAL A 49 -7.77 -8.24 -12.03
N SER A 50 -8.51 -8.02 -10.93
CA SER A 50 -9.97 -8.06 -10.92
C SER A 50 -10.58 -6.98 -11.81
N MET A 51 -10.01 -5.77 -11.82
CA MET A 51 -10.44 -4.68 -12.70
C MET A 51 -10.21 -5.01 -14.19
N ILE A 52 -9.04 -5.54 -14.55
CA ILE A 52 -8.74 -5.96 -15.94
C ILE A 52 -9.73 -7.03 -16.39
N ARG A 53 -10.05 -7.98 -15.50
CA ARG A 53 -11.03 -9.03 -15.78
C ARG A 53 -12.44 -8.45 -15.97
N ALA A 54 -12.85 -7.52 -15.11
CA ALA A 54 -14.14 -6.84 -15.23
C ALA A 54 -14.27 -6.05 -16.53
N ALA A 55 -13.18 -5.43 -17.00
CA ALA A 55 -13.17 -4.69 -18.26
C ALA A 55 -13.25 -5.60 -19.51
N ARG A 56 -12.65 -6.80 -19.46
CA ARG A 56 -12.65 -7.73 -20.60
C ARG A 56 -13.93 -8.58 -20.69
N HIS A 57 -14.41 -9.05 -19.55
CA HIS A 57 -15.58 -9.93 -19.46
C HIS A 57 -16.53 -9.39 -18.38
N PRO A 58 -17.34 -8.37 -18.71
CA PRO A 58 -18.22 -7.72 -17.74
C PRO A 58 -19.41 -8.62 -17.41
N THR A 59 -19.24 -9.49 -16.42
CA THR A 59 -20.34 -10.20 -15.77
C THR A 59 -20.67 -9.53 -14.44
N GLN A 60 -21.95 -9.55 -14.04
CA GLN A 60 -22.39 -8.89 -12.80
C GLN A 60 -21.54 -9.31 -11.59
N GLY A 61 -21.29 -10.62 -11.43
CA GLY A 61 -20.46 -11.13 -10.33
C GLY A 61 -19.02 -10.61 -10.34
N VAL A 62 -18.40 -10.46 -11.51
CA VAL A 62 -17.02 -9.97 -11.61
C VAL A 62 -16.95 -8.46 -11.34
N ILE A 63 -17.94 -7.69 -11.79
CA ILE A 63 -18.02 -6.24 -11.52
C ILE A 63 -18.23 -6.01 -10.02
N THR A 64 -19.17 -6.72 -9.40
CA THR A 64 -19.40 -6.63 -7.95
C THR A 64 -18.16 -7.02 -7.15
N PHE A 65 -17.48 -8.10 -7.53
CA PHE A 65 -16.24 -8.52 -6.88
C PHE A 65 -15.13 -7.46 -7.01
N ALA A 66 -14.92 -6.91 -8.21
CA ALA A 66 -13.94 -5.86 -8.42
C ALA A 66 -14.25 -4.59 -7.60
N LEU A 67 -15.53 -4.23 -7.46
CA LEU A 67 -15.98 -3.09 -6.66
C LEU A 67 -15.69 -3.30 -5.17
N ILE A 68 -16.02 -4.48 -4.63
CA ILE A 68 -15.71 -4.85 -3.25
C ILE A 68 -14.20 -4.74 -3.01
N MET A 69 -13.39 -5.31 -3.92
CA MET A 69 -11.92 -5.24 -3.82
C MET A 69 -11.40 -3.80 -3.84
N ASN A 70 -11.98 -2.92 -4.67
CA ASN A 70 -11.58 -1.50 -4.72
C ASN A 70 -11.94 -0.75 -3.43
N ILE A 71 -13.10 -1.02 -2.82
CA ILE A 71 -13.45 -0.45 -1.51
C ILE A 71 -12.45 -0.90 -0.44
N PHE A 72 -12.07 -2.17 -0.43
CA PHE A 72 -11.01 -2.65 0.46
C PHE A 72 -9.68 -1.94 0.21
N CYS A 73 -9.30 -1.72 -1.05
CA CYS A 73 -8.08 -0.99 -1.39
C CYS A 73 -8.10 0.44 -0.88
N ILE A 74 -9.24 1.13 -0.94
CA ILE A 74 -9.42 2.48 -0.39
C ILE A 74 -9.15 2.47 1.12
N ILE A 75 -9.79 1.56 1.86
CA ILE A 75 -9.63 1.45 3.32
C ILE A 75 -8.15 1.18 3.68
N VAL A 76 -7.53 0.21 2.99
CA VAL A 76 -6.13 -0.15 3.20
C VAL A 76 -5.19 1.02 2.90
N ALA A 77 -5.38 1.74 1.81
CA ALA A 77 -4.55 2.90 1.44
C ALA A 77 -4.66 4.04 2.48
N VAL A 78 -5.85 4.27 3.05
CA VAL A 78 -6.05 5.26 4.10
C VAL A 78 -5.35 4.84 5.39
N ILE A 79 -5.53 3.61 5.85
CA ILE A 79 -4.85 3.10 7.06
C ILE A 79 -3.32 3.16 6.87
N ALA A 80 -2.83 2.75 5.70
CA ALA A 80 -1.41 2.75 5.37
C ALA A 80 -0.79 4.15 5.39
N SER A 81 -1.48 5.13 4.81
CA SER A 81 -1.02 6.51 4.80
C SER A 81 -0.97 7.12 6.21
N ILE A 82 -1.96 6.81 7.07
CA ILE A 82 -1.97 7.24 8.48
C ILE A 82 -0.79 6.63 9.24
N LEU A 83 -0.60 5.32 9.16
CA LEU A 83 0.50 4.62 9.84
C LEU A 83 1.87 5.15 9.40
N THR A 84 2.05 5.36 8.10
CA THR A 84 3.30 5.89 7.53
C THR A 84 3.55 7.34 7.98
N THR A 85 2.49 8.15 8.08
CA THR A 85 2.58 9.52 8.60
C THR A 85 2.98 9.55 10.07
N ILE A 86 2.41 8.67 10.90
CA ILE A 86 2.78 8.52 12.32
C ILE A 86 4.25 8.12 12.48
N GLU A 87 4.73 7.19 11.64
CA GLU A 87 6.16 6.81 11.62
C GLU A 87 7.07 7.98 11.24
N LEU A 88 6.68 8.76 10.23
CA LEU A 88 7.46 9.90 9.75
C LEU A 88 7.43 11.09 10.72
N SER A 89 6.36 11.27 11.49
CA SER A 89 6.26 12.32 12.52
C SER A 89 7.02 11.97 13.80
N SER A 90 7.14 10.67 14.15
CA SER A 90 7.89 10.22 15.33
C SER A 90 9.40 10.13 15.05
N PHE A 91 10.18 11.07 15.59
CA PHE A 91 11.65 11.02 15.55
C PHE A 91 12.18 10.43 16.87
N ASN A 92 12.52 9.14 16.86
CA ASN A 92 13.31 8.52 17.92
C ASN A 92 14.81 8.60 17.58
N SER A 93 15.65 8.85 18.59
CA SER A 93 17.11 8.84 18.43
C SER A 93 17.59 7.42 18.12
N VAL A 94 18.31 7.25 17.01
CA VAL A 94 18.82 5.95 16.55
C VAL A 94 20.33 5.88 16.79
N SER A 95 20.86 4.68 17.04
CA SER A 95 22.30 4.46 17.14
C SER A 95 23.03 4.92 15.86
N TYR A 96 24.13 5.67 16.01
CA TYR A 96 24.91 6.21 14.89
C TYR A 96 25.29 5.16 13.83
N ARG A 97 25.59 3.93 14.28
CA ARG A 97 25.93 2.79 13.40
C ARG A 97 24.78 2.38 12.46
N ASN A 98 23.53 2.60 12.88
CA ASN A 98 22.31 2.28 12.12
C ASN A 98 21.66 3.52 11.50
N TYR A 99 22.26 4.71 11.66
CA TYR A 99 21.69 5.99 11.20
C TYR A 99 21.49 6.03 9.69
N GLY A 100 22.45 5.52 8.91
CA GLY A 100 22.35 5.48 7.44
C GLY A 100 21.15 4.64 6.97
N GLN A 101 20.97 3.45 7.53
CA GLN A 101 19.83 2.56 7.23
C GLN A 101 18.50 3.19 7.67
N ALA A 102 18.44 3.81 8.84
CA ALA A 102 17.24 4.50 9.32
C ALA A 102 16.86 5.70 8.43
N LYS A 103 17.85 6.48 7.98
CA LYS A 103 17.62 7.60 7.06
C LYS A 103 17.10 7.12 5.70
N LEU A 104 17.73 6.12 5.11
CA LEU A 104 17.29 5.52 3.85
C LEU A 104 15.87 4.94 3.96
N GLY A 105 15.59 4.18 5.02
CA GLY A 105 14.27 3.62 5.27
C GLY A 105 13.18 4.70 5.39
N ARG A 106 13.47 5.82 6.06
CA ARG A 106 12.54 6.96 6.12
C ARG A 106 12.30 7.64 4.77
N GLU A 107 13.31 7.74 3.90
CA GLU A 107 13.08 8.23 2.53
C GLU A 107 12.18 7.28 1.73
N VAL A 108 12.35 5.96 1.90
CA VAL A 108 11.44 4.97 1.30
C VAL A 108 10.02 5.13 1.83
N SER A 109 9.84 5.32 3.15
CA SER A 109 8.53 5.61 3.75
C SER A 109 7.89 6.89 3.20
N ARG A 110 8.69 7.94 2.89
CA ARG A 110 8.17 9.16 2.22
C ARG A 110 7.73 8.90 0.79
N ILE A 111 8.49 8.11 0.03
CA ILE A 111 8.10 7.72 -1.33
C ILE A 111 6.80 6.92 -1.29
N LEU A 112 6.68 5.96 -0.36
CA LEU A 112 5.44 5.20 -0.13
C LEU A 112 4.25 6.11 0.24
N LEU A 113 4.49 7.13 1.06
CA LEU A 113 3.44 8.09 1.43
C LEU A 113 2.87 8.84 0.22
N ILE A 114 3.71 9.14 -0.78
CA ILE A 114 3.28 9.81 -2.02
C ILE A 114 2.52 8.82 -2.93
N SER A 115 2.80 7.52 -2.87
CA SER A 115 2.12 6.52 -3.70
C SER A 115 0.76 6.09 -3.18
N TYR A 116 0.47 6.17 -1.88
CA TYR A 116 -0.85 5.79 -1.34
C TYR A 116 -2.03 6.66 -1.85
N PRO A 117 -1.92 8.00 -1.97
CA PRO A 117 -2.95 8.84 -2.57
C PRO A 117 -3.26 8.46 -4.02
N LEU A 118 -2.23 8.07 -4.79
CA LEU A 118 -2.41 7.63 -6.17
C LEU A 118 -3.27 6.37 -6.23
N GLU A 119 -3.00 5.39 -5.37
CA GLU A 119 -3.78 4.15 -5.32
C GLU A 119 -5.21 4.39 -4.83
N PHE A 120 -5.38 5.31 -3.87
CA PHE A 120 -6.69 5.78 -3.45
C PHE A 120 -7.49 6.38 -4.61
N SER A 121 -6.88 7.29 -5.40
CA SER A 121 -7.55 7.92 -6.53
C SER A 121 -7.96 6.91 -7.61
N ILE A 122 -7.08 5.94 -7.91
CA ILE A 122 -7.37 4.88 -8.89
C ILE A 122 -8.53 4.01 -8.39
N ALA A 123 -8.45 3.50 -7.16
CA ALA A 123 -9.49 2.66 -6.59
C ALA A 123 -10.85 3.38 -6.50
N LEU A 124 -10.84 4.68 -6.18
CA LEU A 124 -12.04 5.51 -6.15
C LEU A 124 -12.66 5.67 -7.54
N ALA A 125 -11.87 6.01 -8.55
CA ALA A 125 -12.35 6.16 -9.92
C ALA A 125 -13.01 4.86 -10.43
N TYR A 126 -12.35 3.71 -10.24
CA TYR A 126 -12.90 2.43 -10.65
C TYR A 126 -14.09 1.96 -9.82
N SER A 127 -14.20 2.38 -8.56
CA SER A 127 -15.41 2.13 -7.76
C SER A 127 -16.60 2.90 -8.33
N ILE A 128 -16.42 4.16 -8.72
CA ILE A 128 -17.46 4.97 -9.36
C ILE A 128 -17.90 4.33 -10.68
N PHE A 129 -16.96 3.97 -11.55
CA PHE A 129 -17.28 3.28 -12.81
C PHE A 129 -17.95 1.92 -12.58
N GLY A 130 -17.52 1.16 -11.57
CA GLY A 130 -18.15 -0.10 -11.19
C GLY A 130 -19.61 0.09 -10.76
N CYS A 131 -19.91 1.11 -9.96
CA CYS A 131 -21.29 1.45 -9.58
C CYS A 131 -22.16 1.77 -10.81
N VAL A 132 -21.66 2.60 -11.73
CA VAL A 132 -22.37 2.94 -12.97
C VAL A 132 -22.60 1.70 -13.84
N GLY A 133 -21.57 0.85 -13.97
CA GLY A 133 -21.65 -0.41 -14.71
C GLY A 133 -22.70 -1.36 -14.14
N LEU A 134 -22.79 -1.49 -12.81
CA LEU A 134 -23.83 -2.30 -12.17
C LEU A 134 -25.23 -1.77 -12.46
N VAL A 135 -25.46 -0.46 -12.27
CA VAL A 135 -26.77 0.16 -12.55
C VAL A 135 -27.20 -0.06 -14.00
N SER A 136 -26.28 0.07 -14.96
CA SER A 136 -26.58 -0.16 -16.38
C SER A 136 -26.98 -1.60 -16.71
N VAL A 137 -26.45 -2.59 -15.98
CA VAL A 137 -26.79 -4.01 -16.21
C VAL A 137 -28.12 -4.39 -15.53
N TYR A 138 -28.56 -3.65 -14.49
CA TYR A 138 -29.87 -3.86 -13.86
C TYR A 138 -31.02 -3.17 -14.60
N LEU A 139 -30.74 -2.26 -15.52
CA LEU A 139 -31.73 -1.44 -16.25
C LEU A 139 -32.11 -2.00 -17.63
N PHE A 140 -31.50 -3.12 -18.05
CA PHE A 140 -31.78 -3.88 -19.27
C PHE A 140 -32.12 -5.32 -18.91
#